data_AF-A0A6J4LJT4-F1
#
_entry.id   AF-A0A6J4LJT4-F1
#
_cell.length_a   1.000
_cell.length_b   1.000
_cell.length_c   1.000
_cell.angle_alpha   90.00
_cell.angle_beta   90.00
_cell.angle_gamma   90.00
#
_symmetry.space_group_name_H-M   'P 1'
#
loop_
_entity.id
_entity.type
_entity.pdbx_description
1 polymer ?
#
loop_
_entity_poly.entity_id
_entity_poly.type
_entity_poly.pdbx_seq_one_letter_code
_entity_poly.pdbx_strand_id
1 'polypeptide(L)'
;MIWFGKPLNEVLFTPPSGVNPVGDEGTRMEHALRWVAARDPHLEGEALVDALAATGWVDRPTAARLLPCYRHFDADRYFGEALRSLSFRGPTAAGEFRQRIGRVMEDMTGAAALGSLGPEECVRFGHGERQGVVLAYPQVQFTLGGDAAKAVAAAVDEMPDALVIVARNFQENTAAQLASMLQGTEVPGTLVTVNLLLGMRATTLRYQPGGERVMGLLGSGRTLRSRDIAVLGNRN
;
A
#
# COMPACT_ATOMS: atom_id res chain seq x y z
N MET A 1 23.64 -6.18 -18.64
CA MET A 1 23.13 -4.78 -18.61
C MET A 1 22.83 -4.47 -17.15
N ILE A 2 23.70 -3.69 -16.50
CA ILE A 2 23.61 -3.40 -15.07
C ILE A 2 22.65 -2.22 -14.91
N TRP A 3 21.49 -2.47 -14.31
CA TRP A 3 20.52 -1.43 -13.99
C TRP A 3 21.02 -0.69 -12.74
N PHE A 4 21.54 0.52 -12.93
CA PHE A 4 21.81 1.43 -11.82
C PHE A 4 20.48 1.92 -11.28
N GLY A 5 19.98 1.25 -10.24
CA GLY A 5 18.90 1.77 -9.42
C GLY A 5 19.27 3.17 -8.94
N LYS A 6 18.40 4.15 -9.21
CA LYS A 6 18.48 5.45 -8.55
C LYS A 6 18.51 5.21 -7.03
N PRO A 7 19.31 5.95 -6.25
CA PRO A 7 19.24 5.85 -4.80
C PRO A 7 17.82 6.27 -4.36
N LEU A 8 17.06 5.34 -3.80
CA LEU A 8 15.73 5.58 -3.21
C LEU A 8 15.78 6.58 -2.02
N ASN A 9 16.97 7.01 -1.59
CA ASN A 9 17.17 7.69 -0.31
C ASN A 9 16.85 9.19 -0.30
N GLU A 10 16.90 9.92 -1.41
CA GLU A 10 16.86 11.40 -1.35
C GLU A 10 15.48 12.05 -1.56
N VAL A 11 14.48 11.33 -2.08
CA VAL A 11 13.18 11.95 -2.42
C VAL A 11 12.02 11.41 -1.57
N LEU A 12 12.18 10.27 -0.89
CA LEU A 12 11.07 9.60 -0.19
C LEU A 12 10.95 9.95 1.30
N PHE A 13 12.02 10.44 1.94
CA PHE A 13 12.07 10.60 3.40
C PHE A 13 12.03 12.05 3.90
N THR A 14 11.98 13.04 3.03
CA THR A 14 11.87 14.44 3.46
C THR A 14 10.53 14.64 4.21
N PRO A 15 10.55 14.98 5.51
CA PRO A 15 9.32 15.32 6.20
C PRO A 15 8.71 16.59 5.58
N PRO A 16 7.39 16.81 5.74
CA PRO A 16 6.76 18.06 5.31
C PRO A 16 7.54 19.23 5.89
N SER A 17 8.03 20.09 5.00
CA SER A 17 8.88 21.22 5.34
C SER A 17 8.23 22.08 6.42
N GLY A 18 8.91 22.26 7.56
CA GLY A 18 8.59 23.32 8.53
C GLY A 18 8.23 22.87 9.96
N VAL A 19 8.17 21.58 10.28
CA VAL A 19 7.91 21.13 11.65
C VAL A 19 9.06 20.27 12.15
N ASN A 20 10.02 20.89 12.85
CA ASN A 20 10.87 20.14 13.77
C ASN A 20 10.00 19.79 14.98
N PRO A 21 9.81 18.50 15.33
CA PRO A 21 9.10 18.14 16.54
C PRO A 21 9.81 18.80 17.73
N VAL A 22 9.10 19.72 18.39
CA VAL A 22 9.61 20.40 19.58
C VAL A 22 9.54 19.39 20.73
N GLY A 23 10.68 19.10 21.34
CA GLY A 23 10.78 18.11 22.41
C GLY A 23 12.21 17.65 22.63
N ASP A 24 12.40 16.78 23.62
CA ASP A 24 13.67 16.12 23.90
C ASP A 24 14.06 15.11 22.79
N GLU A 25 15.27 14.54 22.89
CA GLU A 25 15.77 13.56 21.92
C GLU A 25 14.83 12.35 21.78
N GLY A 26 14.20 11.91 22.87
CA GLY A 26 13.25 10.79 22.85
C GLY A 26 11.99 11.13 22.06
N THR A 27 11.46 12.34 22.23
CA THR A 27 10.29 12.82 21.48
C THR A 27 10.61 12.85 19.99
N ARG A 28 11.74 13.43 19.60
CA ARG A 28 12.14 13.51 18.17
C ARG A 28 12.38 12.12 17.57
N MET A 29 12.99 11.21 18.33
CA MET A 29 13.18 9.81 17.92
C MET A 29 11.86 9.09 17.70
N GLU A 30 10.89 9.24 18.62
CA GLU A 30 9.57 8.62 18.47
C GLU A 30 8.82 9.18 17.25
N HIS A 31 8.89 10.49 17.02
CA HIS A 31 8.33 11.10 15.82
C HIS A 31 8.97 10.56 14.55
N ALA A 32 10.31 10.44 14.51
CA ALA A 32 11.04 9.88 13.38
C ALA A 32 10.65 8.42 13.11
N LEU A 33 10.55 7.60 14.15
CA LEU A 33 10.11 6.20 14.05
C LEU A 33 8.70 6.10 13.46
N ARG A 34 7.75 6.90 13.95
CA ARG A 34 6.37 6.93 13.41
C ARG A 34 6.33 7.37 11.96
N TRP A 35 7.17 8.33 11.57
CA TRP A 35 7.25 8.82 10.19
C TRP A 35 7.82 7.78 9.23
N VAL A 36 8.93 7.14 9.61
CA VAL A 36 9.54 6.05 8.84
C VAL A 36 8.58 4.88 8.74
N ALA A 37 8.00 4.43 9.86
CA ALA A 37 7.05 3.31 9.87
C ALA A 37 5.80 3.57 9.02
N ALA A 38 5.33 4.82 8.94
CA ALA A 38 4.20 5.19 8.09
C ALA A 38 4.47 4.99 6.59
N ARG A 39 5.74 4.89 6.17
CA ARG A 39 6.18 4.71 4.79
C ARG A 39 6.73 3.30 4.56
N ASP A 40 7.68 2.90 5.40
CA ASP A 40 8.50 1.70 5.23
C ASP A 40 8.61 0.92 6.56
N PRO A 41 7.55 0.18 6.94
CA PRO A 41 7.46 -0.47 8.26
C PRO A 41 8.42 -1.64 8.49
N HIS A 42 9.10 -2.10 7.44
CA HIS A 42 9.96 -3.29 7.42
C HIS A 42 11.45 -2.92 7.45
N LEU A 43 11.78 -1.63 7.53
CA LEU A 43 13.18 -1.21 7.68
C LEU A 43 13.71 -1.65 9.04
N GLU A 44 14.87 -2.28 9.02
CA GLU A 44 15.58 -2.76 10.21
C GLU A 44 17.08 -2.41 10.13
N GLY A 45 17.78 -2.53 11.27
CA GLY A 45 19.23 -2.36 11.35
C GLY A 45 19.72 -1.01 10.83
N GLU A 46 20.82 -1.02 10.08
CA GLU A 46 21.44 0.21 9.53
C GLU A 46 20.51 0.95 8.56
N ALA A 47 19.67 0.24 7.80
CA ALA A 47 18.73 0.88 6.88
C ALA A 47 17.65 1.68 7.62
N LEU A 48 17.19 1.19 8.78
CA LEU A 48 16.29 1.95 9.65
C LEU A 48 17.01 3.17 10.24
N VAL A 49 18.25 3.01 10.70
CA VAL A 49 19.06 4.13 11.23
C VAL A 49 19.27 5.21 10.17
N ASP A 50 19.54 4.80 8.92
CA ASP A 50 19.67 5.71 7.77
C ASP A 50 18.38 6.47 7.48
N ALA A 51 17.24 5.77 7.45
CA ALA A 51 15.94 6.39 7.22
C ALA A 51 15.55 7.35 8.36
N LEU A 52 15.86 6.99 9.61
CA LEU A 52 15.66 7.87 10.77
C LEU A 52 16.51 9.13 10.66
N ALA A 53 17.78 9.00 10.29
CA ALA A 53 18.67 10.15 10.08
C ALA A 53 18.21 11.04 8.91
N ALA A 54 17.69 10.43 7.84
CA ALA A 54 17.15 11.14 6.68
C ALA A 54 15.92 12.00 7.01
N THR A 55 15.24 11.74 8.13
CA THR A 55 14.17 12.64 8.60
C THR A 55 14.69 14.02 9.03
N GLY A 56 15.97 14.13 9.41
CA GLY A 56 16.54 15.36 9.95
C GLY A 56 16.09 15.72 11.38
N TRP A 57 15.22 14.92 12.02
CA TRP A 57 14.78 15.14 13.40
C TRP A 57 15.73 14.51 14.44
N VAL A 58 16.47 13.49 14.03
CA VAL A 58 17.52 12.83 14.79
C VAL A 58 18.71 12.61 13.85
N ASP A 59 19.94 12.72 14.37
CA ASP A 59 21.12 12.34 13.61
C ASP A 59 21.40 10.83 13.72
N ARG A 60 22.28 10.32 12.85
CA ARG A 60 22.63 8.88 12.81
C ARG A 60 23.14 8.36 14.17
N PRO A 61 24.08 9.03 14.87
CA PRO A 61 24.55 8.55 16.18
C PRO A 61 23.43 8.49 17.24
N THR A 62 22.54 9.48 17.26
CA THR A 62 21.40 9.52 18.19
C THR A 62 20.41 8.41 17.87
N ALA A 63 20.07 8.20 16.60
CA ALA A 63 19.18 7.13 16.16
C ALA A 63 19.74 5.76 16.56
N ALA A 64 21.02 5.46 16.28
CA ALA A 64 21.66 4.20 16.64
C ALA A 64 21.67 3.95 18.16
N ARG A 65 21.93 5.00 18.95
CA ARG A 65 21.95 4.92 20.42
C ARG A 65 20.55 4.70 21.01
N LEU A 66 19.53 5.36 20.49
CA LEU A 66 18.18 5.34 21.06
C LEU A 66 17.32 4.18 20.54
N LEU A 67 17.55 3.67 19.34
CA LEU A 67 16.73 2.63 18.73
C LEU A 67 16.51 1.39 19.63
N PRO A 68 17.51 0.88 20.39
CA PRO A 68 17.29 -0.24 21.32
C PRO A 68 16.24 0.04 22.42
N CYS A 69 16.03 1.30 22.79
CA CYS A 69 15.01 1.71 23.76
C CYS A 69 13.58 1.55 23.21
N TYR A 70 13.42 1.45 21.89
CA TYR A 70 12.14 1.34 21.19
C TYR A 70 11.85 -0.10 20.72
N ARG A 71 12.39 -1.12 21.38
CA ARG A 71 12.15 -2.55 21.03
C ARG A 71 10.68 -2.99 21.01
N HIS A 72 9.79 -2.21 21.62
CA HIS A 72 8.34 -2.48 21.66
C HIS A 72 7.55 -1.63 20.64
N PHE A 73 8.26 -0.86 19.80
CA PHE A 73 7.64 -0.08 18.74
C PHE A 73 7.13 -1.01 17.63
N ASP A 74 5.82 -0.92 17.36
CA ASP A 74 5.14 -1.74 16.37
C ASP A 74 4.95 -0.93 15.07
N ALA A 75 5.93 -1.05 14.17
CA ALA A 75 5.95 -0.31 12.91
C ALA A 75 4.76 -0.65 12.01
N ASP A 76 4.34 -1.92 11.98
CA ASP A 76 3.21 -2.38 11.17
C ASP A 76 1.88 -1.79 11.65
N ARG A 77 1.69 -1.68 12.96
CA ARG A 77 0.53 -0.99 13.53
C ARG A 77 0.51 0.47 13.10
N TYR A 78 1.63 1.19 13.21
CA TYR A 78 1.70 2.59 12.81
C TYR A 78 1.46 2.78 11.31
N PHE A 79 2.01 1.90 10.47
CA PHE A 79 1.74 1.89 9.03
C PHE A 79 0.25 1.77 8.74
N GLY A 80 -0.42 0.79 9.36
CA GLY A 80 -1.85 0.57 9.18
C GLY A 80 -2.71 1.73 9.69
N GLU A 81 -2.39 2.31 10.83
CA GLU A 81 -3.07 3.51 11.35
C GLU A 81 -2.89 4.71 10.41
N ALA A 82 -1.67 4.93 9.92
CA ALA A 82 -1.38 6.04 9.06
C ALA A 82 -1.98 5.86 7.64
N LEU A 83 -2.05 4.65 7.09
CA LEU A 83 -2.79 4.38 5.85
C LEU A 83 -4.29 4.67 6.02
N ARG A 84 -4.90 4.25 7.14
CA ARG A 84 -6.31 4.55 7.44
C ARG A 84 -6.56 6.03 7.63
N SER A 85 -5.58 6.79 8.16
CA SER A 85 -5.75 8.21 8.42
C SER A 85 -5.80 9.05 7.14
N LEU A 86 -5.13 8.61 6.06
CA LEU A 86 -5.21 9.26 4.74
C LEU A 86 -6.64 9.36 4.22
N SER A 87 -7.50 8.42 4.59
CA SER A 87 -8.91 8.48 4.20
C SER A 87 -9.69 9.67 4.77
N PHE A 88 -9.25 10.23 5.90
CA PHE A 88 -9.86 11.44 6.45
C PHE A 88 -9.41 12.71 5.71
N ARG A 89 -8.29 12.66 5.00
CA ARG A 89 -7.78 13.76 4.15
C ARG A 89 -8.42 13.77 2.76
N GLY A 90 -9.17 12.71 2.42
CA GLY A 90 -9.94 12.62 1.18
C GLY A 90 -9.05 12.65 -0.07
N PRO A 91 -9.56 13.20 -1.20
CA PRO A 91 -8.86 13.18 -2.50
C PRO A 91 -7.48 13.84 -2.49
N THR A 92 -7.23 14.80 -1.59
CA THR A 92 -5.92 15.49 -1.50
C THR A 92 -4.77 14.56 -1.09
N ALA A 93 -5.08 13.41 -0.47
CA ALA A 93 -4.11 12.40 -0.08
C ALA A 93 -4.04 11.22 -1.06
N ALA A 94 -4.65 11.30 -2.25
CA ALA A 94 -4.72 10.19 -3.19
C ALA A 94 -3.34 9.66 -3.62
N GLY A 95 -2.38 10.53 -3.92
CA GLY A 95 -1.02 10.13 -4.28
C GLY A 95 -0.30 9.38 -3.14
N GLU A 96 -0.33 9.95 -1.92
CA GLU A 96 0.24 9.30 -0.73
C GLU A 96 -0.46 7.97 -0.40
N PHE A 97 -1.78 7.91 -0.61
CA PHE A 97 -2.56 6.69 -0.42
C PHE A 97 -2.12 5.61 -1.41
N ARG A 98 -2.01 5.94 -2.71
CA ARG A 98 -1.52 5.02 -3.75
C ARG A 98 -0.10 4.53 -3.47
N GLN A 99 0.80 5.39 -3.01
CA GLN A 99 2.17 4.99 -2.64
C GLN A 99 2.16 3.90 -1.57
N ARG A 100 1.36 4.10 -0.51
CA ARG A 100 1.26 3.12 0.58
C ARG A 100 0.52 1.85 0.17
N ILE A 101 -0.49 1.94 -0.69
CA ILE A 101 -1.08 0.75 -1.32
C ILE A 101 -0.05 0.02 -2.16
N GLY A 102 0.80 0.74 -2.91
CA GLY A 102 1.96 0.19 -3.62
C GLY A 102 2.84 -0.65 -2.71
N ARG A 103 3.22 -0.10 -1.55
CA ARG A 103 4.00 -0.84 -0.53
C ARG A 103 3.29 -2.09 -0.03
N VAL A 104 1.98 -2.01 0.22
CA VAL A 104 1.18 -3.19 0.61
C VAL A 104 1.18 -4.25 -0.47
N MET A 105 1.05 -3.86 -1.74
CA MET A 105 1.06 -4.79 -2.87
C MET A 105 2.45 -5.39 -3.09
N GLU A 106 3.50 -4.61 -2.94
CA GLU A 106 4.89 -5.06 -3.00
C GLU A 106 5.17 -6.12 -1.94
N ASP A 107 4.78 -5.86 -0.67
CA ASP A 107 4.95 -6.81 0.43
C ASP A 107 4.19 -8.14 0.19
N MET A 108 3.09 -8.11 -0.57
CA MET A 108 2.28 -9.30 -0.83
C MET A 108 2.69 -10.08 -2.09
N THR A 109 3.20 -9.39 -3.12
CA THR A 109 3.42 -9.97 -4.45
C THR A 109 4.90 -10.05 -4.82
N GLY A 110 5.76 -9.31 -4.11
CA GLY A 110 7.19 -9.16 -4.36
C GLY A 110 7.53 -8.09 -5.40
N ALA A 111 6.55 -7.57 -6.14
CA ALA A 111 6.77 -6.54 -7.14
C ALA A 111 5.54 -5.64 -7.29
N ALA A 112 5.66 -4.38 -6.87
CA ALA A 112 4.68 -3.35 -7.18
C ALA A 112 5.34 -1.98 -7.36
N ALA A 113 4.74 -1.16 -8.22
CA ALA A 113 5.22 0.19 -8.50
C ALA A 113 4.05 1.12 -8.85
N LEU A 114 4.24 2.42 -8.64
CA LEU A 114 3.31 3.40 -9.21
C LEU A 114 3.44 3.41 -10.73
N GLY A 115 2.29 3.51 -11.39
CA GLY A 115 2.17 3.68 -12.83
C GLY A 115 1.08 4.66 -13.17
N SER A 116 0.85 4.83 -14.46
CA SER A 116 -0.25 5.60 -15.01
C SER A 116 -1.20 4.70 -15.77
N LEU A 117 -2.47 5.09 -15.78
CA LEU A 117 -3.54 4.47 -16.52
C LEU A 117 -4.41 5.58 -17.12
N GLY A 118 -4.12 5.92 -18.38
CA GLY A 118 -4.60 7.18 -18.95
C GLY A 118 -4.14 8.38 -18.12
N PRO A 119 -5.05 9.30 -17.70
CA PRO A 119 -4.69 10.44 -16.86
C PRO A 119 -4.58 10.11 -15.36
N GLU A 120 -4.95 8.91 -14.93
CA GLU A 120 -4.97 8.52 -13.52
C GLU A 120 -3.68 7.79 -13.12
N GLU A 121 -3.24 7.97 -11.88
CA GLU A 121 -2.19 7.12 -11.30
C GLU A 121 -2.80 5.82 -10.76
N CYS A 122 -2.08 4.73 -10.94
CA CYS A 122 -2.43 3.41 -10.44
C CYS A 122 -1.22 2.75 -9.75
N VAL A 123 -1.46 1.64 -9.07
CA VAL A 123 -0.38 0.73 -8.66
C VAL A 123 -0.38 -0.45 -9.62
N ARG A 124 0.75 -0.71 -10.26
CA ARG A 124 0.99 -1.92 -11.03
C ARG A 124 1.65 -2.94 -10.12
N PHE A 125 1.25 -4.19 -10.21
CA PHE A 125 1.84 -5.28 -9.44
C PHE A 125 1.95 -6.54 -10.28
N GLY A 126 2.82 -7.47 -9.89
CA GLY A 126 2.96 -8.71 -10.62
C GLY A 126 3.64 -9.81 -9.82
N HIS A 127 3.46 -11.04 -10.30
CA HIS A 127 4.16 -12.22 -9.81
C HIS A 127 4.34 -13.20 -10.96
N GLY A 128 5.58 -13.60 -11.23
CA GLY A 128 5.90 -14.37 -12.43
C GLY A 128 5.50 -13.61 -13.70
N GLU A 129 4.73 -14.26 -14.56
CA GLU A 129 4.21 -13.65 -15.80
C GLU A 129 2.92 -12.85 -15.60
N ARG A 130 2.26 -13.01 -14.45
CA ARG A 130 0.96 -12.41 -14.17
C ARG A 130 1.10 -10.96 -13.74
N GLN A 131 0.26 -10.09 -14.30
CA GLN A 131 0.26 -8.65 -14.05
C GLN A 131 -1.12 -8.18 -13.59
N GLY A 132 -1.12 -7.21 -12.68
CA GLY A 132 -2.34 -6.62 -12.15
C GLY A 132 -2.25 -5.12 -11.98
N VAL A 133 -3.42 -4.50 -11.88
CA VAL A 133 -3.60 -3.07 -11.68
C VAL A 133 -4.45 -2.83 -10.45
N VAL A 134 -4.02 -1.91 -9.57
CA VAL A 134 -4.82 -1.42 -8.46
C VAL A 134 -5.22 0.03 -8.70
N LEU A 135 -6.53 0.28 -8.61
CA LEU A 135 -7.13 1.60 -8.52
C LEU A 135 -7.45 1.88 -7.05
N ALA A 136 -6.70 2.79 -6.43
CA ALA A 136 -6.78 3.06 -5.00
C ALA A 136 -7.38 4.43 -4.70
N TYR A 137 -8.45 4.45 -3.90
CA TYR A 137 -9.20 5.65 -3.56
C TYR A 137 -9.29 5.83 -2.04
N PRO A 138 -8.84 6.97 -1.47
CA PRO A 138 -8.83 7.17 -0.02
C PRO A 138 -10.25 7.38 0.58
N GLN A 139 -11.28 7.58 -0.23
CA GLN A 139 -12.61 8.00 0.22
C GLN A 139 -13.29 7.00 1.18
N VAL A 140 -14.03 7.52 2.17
CA VAL A 140 -14.70 6.75 3.24
C VAL A 140 -15.97 6.03 2.75
N GLN A 141 -16.52 6.43 1.59
CA GLN A 141 -17.66 5.78 0.92
C GLN A 141 -17.48 5.90 -0.60
N PHE A 142 -16.61 5.07 -1.15
CA PHE A 142 -16.32 5.12 -2.58
C PHE A 142 -17.52 4.67 -3.41
N THR A 143 -17.72 5.37 -4.53
CA THR A 143 -18.68 5.04 -5.59
C THR A 143 -17.96 4.92 -6.91
N LEU A 144 -18.40 3.96 -7.74
CA LEU A 144 -17.85 3.81 -9.08
C LEU A 144 -18.59 4.74 -10.05
N GLY A 145 -17.93 5.83 -10.41
CA GLY A 145 -18.44 6.83 -11.35
C GLY A 145 -17.36 7.83 -11.76
N GLY A 146 -17.69 8.71 -12.71
CA GLY A 146 -16.78 9.77 -13.17
C GLY A 146 -15.41 9.23 -13.59
N ASP A 147 -14.35 9.79 -13.03
CA ASP A 147 -12.97 9.41 -13.36
C ASP A 147 -12.60 7.99 -12.94
N ALA A 148 -13.23 7.46 -11.88
CA ALA A 148 -13.01 6.07 -11.51
C ALA A 148 -13.56 5.09 -12.56
N ALA A 149 -14.69 5.40 -13.18
CA ALA A 149 -15.23 4.59 -14.26
C ALA A 149 -14.34 4.66 -15.52
N LYS A 150 -13.78 5.84 -15.85
CA LYS A 150 -12.80 5.99 -16.94
C LYS A 150 -11.53 5.19 -16.67
N ALA A 151 -11.04 5.20 -15.43
CA ALA A 151 -9.89 4.41 -15.03
C ALA A 151 -10.17 2.91 -15.15
N VAL A 152 -11.36 2.42 -14.77
CA VAL A 152 -11.73 1.02 -15.00
C VAL A 152 -11.74 0.68 -16.48
N ALA A 153 -12.31 1.52 -17.34
CA ALA A 153 -12.30 1.29 -18.79
C ALA A 153 -10.87 1.23 -19.35
N ALA A 154 -10.01 2.16 -18.95
CA ALA A 154 -8.61 2.15 -19.35
C ALA A 154 -7.85 0.91 -18.83
N ALA A 155 -8.20 0.39 -17.65
CA ALA A 155 -7.62 -0.85 -17.12
C ALA A 155 -8.06 -2.05 -17.95
N VAL A 156 -9.32 -2.08 -18.38
CA VAL A 156 -9.85 -3.16 -19.23
C VAL A 156 -9.11 -3.20 -20.56
N ASP A 157 -8.80 -2.06 -21.16
CA ASP A 157 -8.04 -1.98 -22.43
C ASP A 157 -6.63 -2.59 -22.32
N GLU A 158 -6.02 -2.58 -21.12
CA GLU A 158 -4.73 -3.20 -20.86
C GLU A 158 -4.81 -4.72 -20.59
N MET A 159 -6.01 -5.27 -20.40
CA MET A 159 -6.28 -6.69 -20.14
C MET A 159 -5.42 -7.32 -19.02
N PRO A 160 -5.40 -6.76 -17.79
CA PRO A 160 -4.62 -7.33 -16.70
C PRO A 160 -5.22 -8.64 -16.18
N ASP A 161 -4.37 -9.52 -15.63
CA ASP A 161 -4.80 -10.74 -14.93
C ASP A 161 -5.60 -10.46 -13.65
N ALA A 162 -5.49 -9.24 -13.11
CA ALA A 162 -6.22 -8.79 -11.94
C ALA A 162 -6.43 -7.28 -11.95
N LEU A 163 -7.69 -6.84 -11.95
CA LEU A 163 -8.07 -5.46 -11.65
C LEU A 163 -8.58 -5.39 -10.21
N VAL A 164 -7.90 -4.63 -9.37
CA VAL A 164 -8.24 -4.48 -7.95
C VAL A 164 -8.65 -3.05 -7.67
N ILE A 165 -9.82 -2.84 -7.08
CA ILE A 165 -10.22 -1.53 -6.56
C ILE A 165 -10.07 -1.57 -5.04
N VAL A 166 -9.28 -0.63 -4.52
CA VAL A 166 -9.06 -0.46 -3.08
C VAL A 166 -9.69 0.83 -2.60
N ALA A 167 -10.56 0.72 -1.60
CA ALA A 167 -11.13 1.88 -0.91
C ALA A 167 -11.25 1.62 0.59
N ARG A 168 -11.53 2.66 1.39
CA ARG A 168 -11.80 2.44 2.82
C ARG A 168 -13.11 1.68 3.04
N ASN A 169 -14.14 2.05 2.29
CA ASN A 169 -15.42 1.35 2.23
C ASN A 169 -16.07 1.60 0.87
N PHE A 170 -16.96 0.69 0.47
CA PHE A 170 -17.72 0.76 -0.78
C PHE A 170 -19.18 1.06 -0.49
N GLN A 171 -19.85 1.79 -1.38
CA GLN A 171 -21.31 1.83 -1.37
C GLN A 171 -21.90 0.50 -1.87
N GLU A 172 -23.13 0.19 -1.45
CA GLU A 172 -23.78 -1.13 -1.67
C GLU A 172 -23.85 -1.53 -3.15
N ASN A 173 -24.03 -0.56 -4.05
CA ASN A 173 -24.15 -0.80 -5.49
C ASN A 173 -22.80 -0.92 -6.23
N THR A 174 -21.67 -0.61 -5.58
CA THR A 174 -20.35 -0.53 -6.26
C THR A 174 -19.96 -1.86 -6.90
N ALA A 175 -20.26 -2.99 -6.24
CA ALA A 175 -19.98 -4.32 -6.78
C ALA A 175 -20.80 -4.62 -8.04
N ALA A 176 -22.08 -4.27 -8.04
CA ALA A 176 -22.96 -4.44 -9.19
C ALA A 176 -22.55 -3.53 -10.35
N GLN A 177 -22.14 -2.29 -10.06
CA GLN A 177 -21.62 -1.36 -11.06
C GLN A 177 -20.34 -1.90 -11.71
N LEU A 178 -19.38 -2.38 -10.91
CA LEU A 178 -18.15 -2.96 -11.46
C LEU A 178 -18.46 -4.20 -12.32
N ALA A 179 -19.31 -5.11 -11.83
CA ALA A 179 -19.70 -6.29 -12.59
C ALA A 179 -20.37 -5.94 -13.93
N SER A 180 -21.22 -4.91 -13.94
CA SER A 180 -21.84 -4.42 -15.18
C SER A 180 -20.82 -3.82 -16.16
N MET A 181 -19.80 -3.11 -15.66
CA MET A 181 -18.75 -2.52 -16.51
C MET A 181 -17.82 -3.57 -17.11
N LEU A 182 -17.57 -4.66 -16.39
CA LEU A 182 -16.72 -5.76 -16.83
C LEU A 182 -17.49 -6.84 -17.61
N GLN A 183 -18.79 -6.66 -17.80
CA GLN A 183 -19.63 -7.61 -18.51
C GLN A 183 -19.14 -7.76 -19.96
N GLY A 184 -18.78 -8.99 -20.34
CA GLY A 184 -18.24 -9.29 -21.67
C GLY A 184 -16.73 -9.07 -21.80
N THR A 185 -16.03 -8.76 -20.71
CA THR A 185 -14.56 -8.69 -20.65
C THR A 185 -14.00 -9.94 -19.96
N GLU A 186 -12.74 -10.28 -20.20
CA GLU A 186 -12.03 -11.35 -19.49
C GLU A 186 -11.32 -10.87 -18.22
N VAL A 187 -11.39 -9.57 -17.92
CA VAL A 187 -10.66 -8.95 -16.81
C VAL A 187 -11.39 -9.18 -15.48
N PRO A 188 -10.77 -9.84 -14.49
CA PRO A 188 -11.41 -10.07 -13.20
C PRO A 188 -11.29 -8.82 -12.30
N GLY A 189 -12.44 -8.22 -11.98
CA GLY A 189 -12.55 -7.07 -11.08
C GLY A 189 -12.81 -7.44 -9.62
N THR A 190 -11.86 -7.14 -8.74
CA THR A 190 -11.91 -7.46 -7.32
C THR A 190 -12.02 -6.20 -6.46
N LEU A 191 -12.99 -6.17 -5.55
CA LEU A 191 -13.14 -5.07 -4.58
C LEU A 191 -12.52 -5.45 -3.24
N VAL A 192 -11.62 -4.61 -2.71
CA VAL A 192 -10.91 -4.86 -1.45
C VAL A 192 -10.94 -3.62 -0.57
N THR A 193 -11.32 -3.77 0.70
CA THR A 193 -11.23 -2.65 1.64
C THR A 193 -9.82 -2.53 2.20
N VAL A 194 -9.41 -1.33 2.60
CA VAL A 194 -8.10 -1.09 3.25
C VAL A 194 -7.85 -2.06 4.41
N ASN A 195 -8.87 -2.34 5.23
CA ASN A 195 -8.73 -3.27 6.37
C ASN A 195 -8.50 -4.71 5.92
N LEU A 196 -9.18 -5.17 4.86
CA LEU A 196 -8.96 -6.49 4.31
C LEU A 196 -7.57 -6.59 3.68
N LEU A 197 -7.14 -5.56 2.96
CA LEU A 197 -5.82 -5.51 2.34
C LEU A 197 -4.70 -5.56 3.39
N LEU A 198 -4.82 -4.80 4.48
CA LEU A 198 -3.90 -4.87 5.61
C LEU A 198 -3.90 -6.24 6.28
N GLY A 199 -5.08 -6.89 6.39
CA GLY A 199 -5.18 -8.27 6.88
C GLY A 199 -4.49 -9.27 5.96
N MET A 200 -4.62 -9.11 4.64
CA MET A 200 -3.92 -9.91 3.63
C MET A 200 -2.40 -9.74 3.75
N ARG A 201 -1.93 -8.49 3.88
CA ARG A 201 -0.51 -8.19 4.11
C ARG A 201 0.02 -8.87 5.35
N ALA A 202 -0.63 -8.68 6.50
CA ALA A 202 -0.21 -9.29 7.76
C ALA A 202 -0.18 -10.83 7.67
N THR A 203 -1.16 -11.43 6.98
CA THR A 203 -1.20 -12.88 6.75
C THR A 203 -0.07 -13.31 5.82
N THR A 204 0.23 -12.53 4.78
CA THR A 204 1.29 -12.84 3.81
C THR A 204 2.67 -12.78 4.46
N LEU A 205 2.95 -11.74 5.25
CA LEU A 205 4.21 -11.61 5.99
C LEU A 205 4.39 -12.74 7.02
N ARG A 206 3.31 -13.14 7.71
CA ARG A 206 3.38 -14.17 8.75
C ARG A 206 3.47 -15.59 8.21
N TYR A 207 2.70 -15.92 7.17
CA TYR A 207 2.56 -17.30 6.71
C TYR A 207 3.27 -17.58 5.38
N GLN A 208 3.72 -16.53 4.68
CA GLN A 208 4.44 -16.61 3.41
C GLN A 208 3.76 -17.54 2.39
N PRO A 209 2.47 -17.31 2.07
CA PRO A 209 1.82 -18.03 0.98
C PRO A 209 2.59 -17.80 -0.33
N GLY A 210 2.59 -18.78 -1.24
CA GLY A 210 3.15 -18.58 -2.57
C GLY A 210 2.44 -17.43 -3.30
N GLY A 211 3.19 -16.63 -4.07
CA GLY A 211 2.65 -15.45 -4.76
C GLY A 211 1.49 -15.78 -5.70
N GLU A 212 1.45 -16.98 -6.28
CA GLU A 212 0.29 -17.46 -7.05
C GLU A 212 -1.02 -17.50 -6.26
N ARG A 213 -0.97 -17.82 -4.96
CA ARG A 213 -2.17 -17.78 -4.09
C ARG A 213 -2.65 -16.36 -3.88
N VAL A 214 -1.73 -15.42 -3.68
CA VAL A 214 -2.03 -14.00 -3.55
C VAL A 214 -2.64 -13.48 -4.84
N MET A 215 -2.01 -13.76 -5.99
CA MET A 215 -2.52 -13.38 -7.31
C MET A 215 -3.89 -14.02 -7.61
N GLY A 216 -4.10 -15.29 -7.27
CA GLY A 216 -5.39 -15.96 -7.44
C GLY A 216 -6.50 -15.32 -6.61
N LEU A 217 -6.19 -14.86 -5.39
CA LEU A 217 -7.16 -14.15 -4.56
C LEU A 217 -7.46 -12.74 -5.11
N LEU A 218 -6.43 -12.00 -5.51
CA LEU A 218 -6.57 -10.66 -6.09
C LEU A 218 -7.27 -10.68 -7.46
N GLY A 219 -7.11 -11.75 -8.24
CA GLY A 219 -7.80 -11.98 -9.52
C GLY A 219 -9.13 -12.74 -9.40
N SER A 220 -9.76 -12.77 -8.22
CA SER A 220 -10.98 -13.56 -8.01
C SER A 220 -12.26 -12.98 -8.62
N GLY A 221 -12.25 -11.73 -9.08
CA GLY A 221 -13.39 -11.10 -9.77
C GLY A 221 -14.59 -10.81 -8.86
N ARG A 222 -14.36 -10.66 -7.54
CA ARG A 222 -15.43 -10.44 -6.54
C ARG A 222 -14.99 -9.55 -5.40
N THR A 223 -15.95 -9.11 -4.59
CA THR A 223 -15.64 -8.44 -3.32
C THR A 223 -15.04 -9.42 -2.32
N LEU A 224 -13.85 -9.12 -1.83
CA LEU A 224 -13.18 -9.93 -0.81
C LEU A 224 -13.84 -9.76 0.57
N ARG A 225 -13.76 -10.81 1.36
CA ARG A 225 -14.26 -10.89 2.74
C ARG A 225 -13.19 -11.47 3.65
N SER A 226 -13.34 -11.31 4.96
CA SER A 226 -12.36 -11.79 5.95
C SER A 226 -12.07 -13.30 5.83
N ARG A 227 -13.08 -14.11 5.47
CA ARG A 227 -12.91 -15.55 5.23
C ARG A 227 -11.98 -15.89 4.07
N ASP A 228 -11.88 -15.00 3.09
CA ASP A 228 -11.03 -15.22 1.91
C ASP A 228 -9.55 -15.03 2.29
N ILE A 229 -9.26 -14.17 3.27
CA ILE A 229 -7.91 -13.98 3.83
C ILE A 229 -7.44 -15.23 4.55
N ALA A 230 -8.34 -15.96 5.22
CA ALA A 230 -7.99 -17.19 5.93
C ALA A 230 -7.40 -18.26 4.98
N VAL A 231 -7.74 -18.22 3.68
CA VAL A 231 -7.17 -19.11 2.67
C VAL A 231 -5.66 -18.91 2.51
N LEU A 232 -5.16 -17.67 2.70
CA LEU A 232 -3.72 -17.37 2.63
C LEU A 232 -2.94 -17.95 3.83
N GLY A 233 -3.61 -18.20 4.96
CA GLY A 233 -2.99 -18.80 6.14
C GLY A 233 -2.94 -20.33 6.12
N ASN A 234 -3.69 -20.97 5.22
CA ASN A 234 -3.73 -22.43 5.11
C ASN A 234 -2.54 -22.94 4.31
N ARG A 235 -1.67 -23.73 4.97
CA ARG A 235 -0.46 -24.33 4.37
C ARG A 235 -0.73 -25.58 3.49
N ASN A 236 -1.97 -25.82 3.08
CA ASN A 236 -2.30 -26.98 2.24
C ASN A 236 -1.64 -26.87 0.87
#